data_AF-A0A914X1C1-F1
#
_entry.id   AF-A0A914X1C1-F1
#
_cell.length_a   1.000
_cell.length_b   1.000
_cell.length_c   1.000
_cell.angle_alpha   90.00
_cell.angle_beta   90.00
_cell.angle_gamma   90.00
#
_symmetry.space_group_name_H-M   'P 1'
#
loop_
_entity.id
_entity.type
_entity.pdbx_description
1 polymer ?
#
loop_
_entity_poly.entity_id
_entity_poly.type
_entity_poly.pdbx_seq_one_letter_code
_entity_poly.pdbx_strand_id
1 'polypeptide(L)'
;MDGMEEFEQEGQQAHDDQGNLTPVSRPLFTVEIEKGNERLCFELELVDAHDEHGQFDYRVEEFYIAPTGSGEIDPYEYVKWGMKIICFAVDYRVEEFYIAPTGSGEIDPKVYSSSGKYIDENLYNLLFLKFLEERGIDAQFCENLVRFSTHYEHAQYVALLQKIKSFVSK
;
A
#
# COMPACT_ATOMS: atom_id res chain seq x y z
N MET A 1 15.92 29.61 22.15
CA MET A 1 16.98 29.11 21.24
C MET A 1 17.32 27.71 21.72
N ASP A 2 16.38 26.75 21.74
CA ASP A 2 15.49 26.25 20.69
C ASP A 2 16.21 25.92 19.39
N GLY A 3 16.18 24.63 19.06
CA GLY A 3 16.71 24.06 17.82
C GLY A 3 17.55 22.81 18.05
N MET A 4 17.04 21.81 18.78
CA MET A 4 17.50 20.43 18.60
C MET A 4 16.61 19.78 17.56
N GLU A 5 17.27 19.33 16.50
CA GLU A 5 16.79 18.70 15.29
C GLU A 5 15.63 17.71 15.54
N GLU A 6 14.53 17.94 14.84
CA GLU A 6 13.45 16.96 14.67
C GLU A 6 14.04 15.73 13.98
N PHE A 7 14.09 14.62 14.70
CA PHE A 7 14.28 13.31 14.09
C PHE A 7 13.03 13.00 13.24
N GLU A 8 13.24 12.89 11.94
CA GLU A 8 12.28 12.34 10.99
C GLU A 8 11.79 10.98 11.52
N GLN A 9 10.50 10.90 11.86
CA GLN A 9 9.87 9.62 12.19
C GLN A 9 9.65 8.86 10.88
N GLU A 10 10.55 7.95 10.57
CA GLU A 10 10.38 6.96 9.51
C GLU A 10 9.15 6.08 9.79
N GLY A 11 8.35 5.85 8.74
CA GLY A 11 7.09 5.07 8.65
C GLY A 11 6.70 4.18 9.82
N GLN A 12 5.54 4.48 10.42
CA GLN A 12 5.04 3.77 11.61
C GLN A 12 4.51 2.37 11.29
N GLN A 13 5.14 1.39 11.94
CA GLN A 13 4.93 -0.05 11.86
C GLN A 13 3.70 -0.50 12.66
N ALA A 14 3.12 -1.66 12.29
CA ALA A 14 2.00 -2.24 13.02
C ALA A 14 2.40 -2.65 14.45
N HIS A 15 1.66 -2.16 15.46
CA HIS A 15 1.82 -2.56 16.86
C HIS A 15 0.89 -3.74 17.20
N ASP A 16 1.42 -4.77 17.87
CA ASP A 16 0.59 -5.80 18.50
C ASP A 16 -0.09 -5.29 19.79
N ASP A 17 -1.02 -6.08 20.35
CA ASP A 17 -1.75 -5.76 21.60
C ASP A 17 -0.82 -5.57 22.83
N GLN A 18 0.47 -5.88 22.69
CA GLN A 18 1.50 -5.74 23.72
C GLN A 18 2.44 -4.56 23.46
N GLY A 19 2.19 -3.78 22.41
CA GLY A 19 2.98 -2.61 22.03
C GLY A 19 4.28 -2.95 21.29
N ASN A 20 4.50 -4.21 20.91
CA ASN A 20 5.65 -4.59 20.10
C ASN A 20 5.40 -4.29 18.62
N LEU A 21 6.45 -3.79 17.96
CA LEU A 21 6.46 -3.56 16.53
C LEU A 21 6.50 -4.91 15.82
N THR A 22 5.45 -5.23 15.08
CA THR A 22 5.43 -6.40 14.20
C THR A 22 6.03 -5.98 12.86
N PRO A 23 7.17 -6.55 12.44
CA PRO A 23 7.75 -6.22 11.14
C PRO A 23 6.81 -6.66 10.02
N VAL A 24 6.58 -5.75 9.07
CA VAL A 24 5.76 -5.98 7.88
C VAL A 24 6.60 -5.83 6.62
N SER A 25 6.32 -6.66 5.62
CA SER A 25 6.99 -6.63 4.32
C SER A 25 6.20 -5.76 3.35
N ARG A 26 6.85 -4.73 2.80
CA ARG A 26 6.30 -3.83 1.77
C ARG A 26 7.18 -3.89 0.53
N PRO A 27 7.04 -4.91 -0.32
CA PRO A 27 7.88 -5.02 -1.51
C PRO A 27 7.51 -3.92 -2.53
N LEU A 28 8.52 -3.48 -3.28
CA LEU A 28 8.27 -2.86 -4.58
C LEU A 28 7.65 -3.90 -5.51
N PHE A 29 6.68 -3.48 -6.31
CA PHE A 29 6.01 -4.35 -7.26
C PHE A 29 5.79 -3.64 -8.59
N THR A 30 5.71 -4.42 -9.67
CA THR A 30 5.52 -3.90 -11.02
C THR A 30 4.16 -4.36 -11.54
N VAL A 31 3.41 -3.45 -12.13
CA VAL A 31 2.19 -3.76 -12.88
C VAL A 31 2.48 -3.58 -14.36
N GLU A 32 2.27 -4.64 -15.14
CA GLU A 32 2.38 -4.61 -16.60
C GLU A 32 1.00 -4.85 -17.23
N ILE A 33 0.57 -3.92 -18.08
CA ILE A 33 -0.70 -3.99 -18.79
C ILE A 33 -0.42 -4.07 -20.28
N GLU A 34 -0.62 -5.25 -20.85
CA GLU A 34 -0.39 -5.51 -22.27
C GLU A 34 -1.57 -5.04 -23.13
N LYS A 35 -1.25 -4.36 -24.24
CA LYS A 35 -2.18 -3.97 -25.28
C LYS A 35 -1.54 -4.17 -26.66
N GLY A 36 -1.90 -5.27 -27.31
CA GLY A 36 -1.31 -5.63 -28.61
C GLY A 36 0.16 -6.03 -28.46
N ASN A 37 1.06 -5.28 -29.08
CA ASN A 37 2.51 -5.54 -29.07
C ASN A 37 3.27 -4.64 -28.09
N GLU A 38 2.54 -3.85 -27.29
CA GLU A 38 3.11 -2.97 -26.29
C GLU A 38 2.54 -3.32 -24.91
N ARG A 39 3.33 -3.04 -23.88
CA ARG A 39 2.92 -3.09 -22.48
C ARG A 39 3.18 -1.74 -21.84
N LEU A 40 2.22 -1.31 -21.04
CA LEU A 40 2.36 -0.16 -20.16
C LEU A 40 2.77 -0.67 -18.78
N CYS A 41 3.93 -0.23 -18.31
CA CYS A 41 4.55 -0.70 -17.09
C CYS A 41 4.54 0.42 -16.04
N PHE A 42 4.25 0.03 -14.81
CA PHE A 42 4.29 0.88 -13.63
C PHE A 42 5.15 0.21 -12.58
N GLU A 43 6.14 0.91 -12.06
CA GLU A 43 6.89 0.52 -10.87
C GLU A 43 6.26 1.22 -9.68
N LEU A 44 5.78 0.42 -8.73
CA LEU A 44 4.98 0.89 -7.61
C LEU A 44 5.67 0.58 -6.29
N GLU A 45 5.63 1.55 -5.39
CA GLU A 45 6.03 1.40 -4.01
C GLU A 45 4.78 1.41 -3.12
N LEU A 46 4.70 0.46 -2.19
CA LEU A 46 3.66 0.44 -1.16
C LEU A 46 3.98 1.48 -0.09
N VAL A 47 3.05 2.41 0.11
CA VAL A 47 3.16 3.51 1.08
C VAL A 47 2.10 3.39 2.14
N ASP A 48 2.38 3.93 3.32
CA ASP A 48 1.32 4.19 4.27
C ASP A 48 0.41 5.27 3.69
N ALA A 49 -0.91 5.08 3.76
CA ALA A 49 -1.88 6.08 3.37
C ALA A 49 -1.93 7.18 4.44
N HIS A 50 -0.85 7.95 4.56
CA HIS A 50 -0.82 9.20 5.30
C HIS A 50 -1.10 10.35 4.33
N ASP A 51 -1.94 11.30 4.73
CA ASP A 51 -1.92 12.62 4.13
C ASP A 51 -0.62 13.36 4.47
N GLU A 52 -0.38 14.51 3.82
CA GLU A 52 0.80 15.37 4.03
C GLU A 52 0.95 15.86 5.50
N HIS A 53 -0.02 15.57 6.36
CA HIS A 53 -0.04 15.91 7.79
C HIS A 53 0.03 14.68 8.71
N GLY A 54 0.31 13.48 8.17
CA GLY A 54 0.44 12.25 8.95
C GLY A 54 -0.89 11.66 9.42
N GLN A 55 -2.02 12.16 8.93
CA GLN A 55 -3.35 11.65 9.24
C GLN A 55 -3.76 10.61 8.18
N PHE A 56 -4.27 9.46 8.64
CA PHE A 56 -4.68 8.37 7.75
C PHE A 56 -5.79 8.83 6.80
N ASP A 57 -5.71 8.48 5.51
CA ASP A 57 -6.80 8.68 4.55
C ASP A 57 -7.96 7.74 4.91
N TYR A 58 -8.81 8.17 5.86
CA TYR A 58 -10.06 7.50 6.17
C TYR A 58 -11.07 7.83 5.07
N ARG A 59 -11.05 7.11 3.94
CA ARG A 59 -12.23 7.09 3.05
C ARG A 59 -13.32 6.24 3.69
N VAL A 60 -14.04 6.84 4.63
CA VAL A 60 -15.33 6.33 5.08
C VAL A 60 -16.35 6.75 4.03
N GLU A 61 -16.67 5.86 3.10
CA GLU A 61 -17.74 6.02 2.08
C GLU A 61 -19.17 6.02 2.71
N GLU A 62 -19.32 6.47 3.95
CA GLU A 62 -20.47 6.32 4.88
C GLU A 62 -20.69 4.92 5.47
N PHE A 63 -20.86 4.85 6.80
CA PHE A 63 -21.68 3.81 7.40
C PHE A 63 -22.49 4.35 8.58
N TYR A 64 -23.74 3.90 8.67
CA TYR A 64 -24.62 4.12 9.82
C TYR A 64 -25.11 2.76 10.33
N ILE A 65 -25.06 2.54 11.64
CA ILE A 65 -25.75 1.39 12.27
C ILE A 65 -27.02 1.94 12.92
N ALA A 66 -28.15 1.71 12.28
CA ALA A 66 -29.45 1.91 12.89
C ALA A 66 -29.78 0.71 13.80
N PRO A 67 -30.26 0.92 15.04
CA PRO A 67 -30.67 -0.18 15.90
C PRO A 67 -31.86 -0.93 15.29
N THR A 68 -31.83 -2.26 15.36
CA THR A 68 -32.92 -3.14 14.93
C THR A 68 -34.06 -3.11 15.96
N GLY A 69 -34.88 -2.05 15.92
CA GLY A 69 -36.05 -1.90 16.76
C GLY A 69 -37.21 -1.26 16.00
N SER A 70 -38.39 -1.89 16.04
CA SER A 70 -39.61 -1.41 15.38
C SER A 70 -40.29 -0.28 16.18
N GLY A 71 -39.58 0.82 16.44
CA GLY A 71 -40.10 2.01 17.11
C GLY A 71 -39.66 3.29 16.38
N GLU A 72 -40.46 4.36 16.46
CA GLU A 72 -40.12 5.67 15.87
C GLU A 72 -38.72 6.12 16.34
N ILE A 73 -37.85 6.34 15.37
CA ILE A 73 -36.47 6.78 15.58
C ILE A 73 -36.50 8.30 15.80
N ASP A 74 -36.10 8.76 16.98
CA ASP A 74 -35.85 10.19 17.22
C ASP A 74 -34.62 10.62 16.40
N PRO A 75 -34.73 11.61 15.50
CA PRO A 75 -33.64 12.03 14.61
C PRO A 75 -32.45 12.68 15.32
N TYR A 76 -32.49 12.91 16.63
CA TYR A 76 -31.38 13.55 17.38
C TYR A 76 -30.70 12.64 18.41
N GLU A 77 -31.17 11.41 18.62
CA GLU A 77 -30.55 10.46 19.56
C GLU A 77 -29.55 9.53 18.83
N TYR A 78 -28.42 10.10 18.39
CA TYR A 78 -27.31 9.33 17.82
C TYR A 78 -26.40 8.78 18.93
N VAL A 79 -26.39 7.45 19.12
CA VAL A 79 -25.51 6.81 20.10
C VAL A 79 -24.13 6.57 19.48
N LYS A 80 -23.14 7.38 19.88
CA LYS A 80 -21.75 7.31 19.43
C LYS A 80 -21.02 6.15 20.14
N TRP A 81 -21.03 4.96 19.56
CA TRP A 81 -20.20 3.85 20.02
C TRP A 81 -18.79 3.99 19.43
N GLY A 82 -17.80 4.24 20.30
CA GLY A 82 -16.40 4.31 19.91
C GLY A 82 -15.85 2.93 19.56
N MET A 83 -15.87 2.57 18.28
CA MET A 83 -15.05 1.50 17.73
C MET A 83 -13.70 2.10 17.37
N LYS A 84 -12.64 1.72 18.07
CA LYS A 84 -11.27 2.08 17.69
C LYS A 84 -10.86 1.16 16.54
N ILE A 85 -11.25 1.52 15.32
CA ILE A 85 -10.72 0.90 14.11
C ILE A 85 -9.32 1.48 13.93
N ILE A 86 -8.28 0.65 14.08
CA ILE A 86 -6.94 1.02 13.65
C ILE A 86 -6.88 0.64 12.17
N CYS A 87 -7.26 1.59 11.30
CA CYS A 87 -7.05 1.45 9.86
C CYS A 87 -5.58 1.77 9.56
N PHE A 88 -4.77 0.74 9.32
CA PHE A 88 -3.53 0.93 8.56
C PHE A 88 -3.93 0.88 7.09
N ALA A 89 -4.40 2.01 6.57
CA ALA A 89 -4.64 2.10 5.13
C ALA A 89 -3.27 2.06 4.44
N VAL A 90 -3.08 1.08 3.56
CA VAL A 90 -1.89 0.94 2.71
C VAL A 90 -2.32 1.31 1.30
N ASP A 91 -1.56 2.21 0.69
CA ASP A 91 -1.76 2.65 -0.68
C ASP A 91 -0.47 2.40 -1.49
N TYR A 92 -0.43 2.89 -2.73
CA TYR A 92 0.75 2.85 -3.56
C TYR A 92 1.12 4.22 -4.13
N ARG A 93 2.40 4.37 -4.43
CA ARG A 93 2.93 5.48 -5.22
C ARG A 93 3.60 4.92 -6.47
N VAL A 94 3.36 5.56 -7.61
CA VAL A 94 4.08 5.24 -8.85
C VAL A 94 5.43 5.92 -8.81
N GLU A 95 6.50 5.14 -8.71
CA GLU A 95 7.87 5.66 -8.76
C GLU A 95 8.28 5.99 -10.19
N GLU A 96 7.97 5.08 -11.10
CA GLU A 96 8.39 5.13 -12.49
C GLU A 96 7.35 4.46 -13.41
N PHE A 97 7.19 4.98 -14.62
CA PHE A 97 6.31 4.40 -15.63
C PHE A 97 6.87 4.56 -17.04
N TYR A 98 6.60 3.56 -17.89
CA TYR A 98 7.11 3.50 -19.25
C TYR A 98 6.25 2.59 -20.14
N ILE A 99 6.43 2.72 -21.46
CA ILE A 99 5.87 1.80 -22.45
C ILE A 99 7.01 1.00 -23.05
N ALA A 100 6.87 -0.32 -23.08
CA ALA A 100 7.84 -1.23 -23.69
C ALA A 100 7.14 -2.20 -24.66
N PRO A 101 7.86 -2.81 -25.59
CA PRO A 101 7.33 -3.94 -26.36
C PRO A 101 6.91 -5.10 -25.45
N THR A 102 5.86 -5.81 -25.81
CA THR A 102 5.39 -7.01 -25.10
C THR A 102 6.45 -8.11 -25.12
N GLY A 103 6.74 -8.73 -23.97
CA GLY A 103 7.61 -9.90 -23.84
C GLY A 103 8.36 -9.96 -22.51
N SER A 104 8.68 -11.16 -22.03
CA SER A 104 9.32 -11.39 -20.71
C SER A 104 10.84 -11.10 -20.67
N GLY A 105 11.32 -10.12 -21.45
CA GLY A 105 12.73 -9.82 -21.63
C GLY A 105 13.21 -8.57 -20.88
N GLU A 106 14.54 -8.41 -20.85
CA GLU A 106 15.20 -7.17 -20.42
C GLU A 106 14.69 -5.98 -21.24
N ILE A 107 14.39 -4.87 -20.55
CA ILE A 107 13.94 -3.64 -21.17
C ILE A 107 15.15 -2.95 -21.81
N ASP A 108 15.03 -2.57 -23.08
CA ASP A 108 16.10 -1.81 -23.75
C ASP A 108 16.34 -0.49 -22.97
N PRO A 109 17.57 -0.17 -22.56
CA PRO A 109 17.87 1.04 -21.80
C PRO A 109 17.54 2.34 -22.55
N LYS A 110 17.23 2.27 -23.85
CA LYS A 110 16.73 3.40 -24.65
C LYS A 110 15.24 3.68 -24.48
N VAL A 111 14.49 2.77 -23.84
CA VAL A 111 13.07 3.01 -23.55
C VAL A 111 12.98 4.24 -22.65
N TYR A 112 12.21 5.22 -23.11
CA TYR A 112 11.96 6.40 -22.30
C TYR A 112 11.13 5.99 -21.10
N SER A 113 11.58 6.43 -19.94
CA SER A 113 10.91 6.23 -18.68
C SER A 113 10.82 7.54 -17.92
N SER A 114 9.70 7.73 -17.23
CA SER A 114 9.43 8.95 -16.48
C SER A 114 9.12 8.61 -15.04
N SER A 115 9.67 9.40 -14.12
CA SER A 115 9.26 9.33 -12.72
C SER A 115 7.81 9.78 -12.57
N GLY A 116 7.05 9.10 -11.72
CA GLY A 116 5.65 9.47 -11.42
C GLY A 116 5.51 10.85 -10.81
N LYS A 117 6.56 11.39 -10.15
CA LYS A 117 6.54 12.72 -9.52
C LYS A 117 6.42 13.90 -10.49
N TYR A 118 6.69 13.68 -11.79
CA TYR A 118 6.66 14.73 -12.80
C TYR A 118 5.36 14.72 -13.63
N ILE A 119 4.45 13.79 -13.36
CA ILE A 119 3.18 13.72 -14.07
C ILE A 119 2.27 14.89 -13.64
N ASP A 120 1.47 15.43 -14.56
CA ASP A 120 0.48 16.44 -14.18
C ASP A 120 -0.69 15.81 -13.39
N GLU A 121 -1.37 16.64 -12.60
CA GLU A 121 -2.45 16.23 -11.70
C GLU A 121 -3.61 15.53 -12.43
N ASN A 122 -3.96 15.95 -13.64
CA ASN A 122 -5.06 15.34 -14.37
C ASN A 122 -4.68 13.95 -14.89
N LEU A 123 -3.47 13.79 -15.43
CA LEU A 123 -2.97 12.47 -15.81
C LEU A 123 -2.74 11.56 -14.61
N TYR A 124 -2.31 12.09 -13.46
CA TYR A 124 -2.22 11.35 -12.21
C TYR A 124 -3.57 10.69 -11.85
N ASN A 125 -4.63 11.50 -11.78
CA ASN A 125 -5.96 11.01 -11.41
C ASN A 125 -6.52 9.98 -12.40
N LEU A 126 -6.31 10.19 -13.71
CA LEU A 126 -6.84 9.30 -14.73
C LEU A 126 -6.03 8.00 -14.84
N LEU A 127 -4.70 8.09 -14.83
CA LEU A 127 -3.81 6.97 -15.15
C LEU A 127 -3.36 6.21 -13.92
N PHE A 128 -2.94 6.92 -12.86
CA PHE A 128 -2.37 6.28 -11.68
C PHE A 128 -3.43 5.89 -10.66
N LEU A 129 -4.54 6.63 -10.56
CA LEU A 129 -5.64 6.23 -9.70
C LEU A 129 -6.65 5.39 -10.46
N LYS A 130 -7.46 6.04 -11.31
CA LYS A 130 -8.65 5.41 -11.90
C LYS A 130 -8.32 4.19 -12.79
N PHE A 131 -7.36 4.31 -13.69
CA PHE A 131 -7.06 3.25 -14.65
C PHE A 131 -6.48 1.97 -14.01
N LEU A 132 -5.70 2.13 -12.94
CA LEU A 132 -5.15 1.03 -12.13
C LEU A 132 -6.20 0.43 -11.20
N GLU A 133 -7.03 1.27 -10.56
CA GLU A 133 -8.16 0.83 -9.73
C GLU A 133 -9.18 0.02 -10.54
N GLU A 134 -9.53 0.47 -11.75
CA GLU A 134 -10.41 -0.27 -12.67
C GLU A 134 -9.88 -1.67 -13.05
N ARG A 135 -8.59 -1.94 -12.79
CA ARG A 135 -7.94 -3.24 -12.99
C ARG A 135 -7.73 -4.04 -11.70
N GLY A 136 -8.27 -3.54 -10.59
CA GLY A 136 -8.18 -4.18 -9.28
C GLY A 136 -6.90 -3.88 -8.52
N ILE A 137 -6.16 -2.83 -8.90
CA ILE A 137 -5.04 -2.31 -8.10
C ILE A 137 -5.60 -1.19 -7.21
N ASP A 138 -6.23 -1.61 -6.12
CA ASP A 138 -6.88 -0.74 -5.12
C ASP A 138 -6.22 -0.92 -3.74
N ALA A 139 -6.74 -0.21 -2.73
CA ALA A 139 -6.23 -0.30 -1.36
C ALA A 139 -6.35 -1.73 -0.78
N GLN A 140 -7.41 -2.47 -1.15
CA GLN A 140 -7.59 -3.85 -0.68
C GLN A 140 -6.54 -4.79 -1.29
N PHE A 141 -6.19 -4.59 -2.56
CA PHE A 141 -5.08 -5.29 -3.20
C PHE A 141 -3.76 -5.01 -2.45
N CYS A 142 -3.49 -3.75 -2.12
CA CYS A 142 -2.26 -3.36 -1.40
C CYS A 142 -2.15 -4.01 -0.02
N GLU A 143 -3.23 -4.01 0.76
CA GLU A 143 -3.29 -4.69 2.06
C GLU A 143 -3.02 -6.20 1.92
N ASN A 144 -3.67 -6.84 0.95
CA ASN A 144 -3.48 -8.26 0.68
C ASN A 144 -2.04 -8.57 0.26
N LEU A 145 -1.42 -7.70 -0.54
CA LEU A 145 -0.04 -7.85 -0.99
C LEU A 145 0.94 -7.74 0.18
N VAL A 146 0.77 -6.76 1.08
CA VAL A 146 1.58 -6.65 2.31
C VAL A 146 1.45 -7.90 3.17
N ARG A 147 0.22 -8.36 3.39
CA ARG A 147 -0.05 -9.56 4.19
C ARG A 147 0.60 -10.81 3.59
N PHE A 148 0.44 -11.00 2.28
CA PHE A 148 1.03 -12.13 1.55
C PHE A 148 2.56 -12.08 1.63
N SER A 149 3.15 -10.93 1.32
CA SER A 149 4.60 -10.74 1.27
C SER A 149 5.24 -10.93 2.64
N THR A 150 4.60 -10.43 3.70
CA THR A 150 5.05 -10.61 5.08
C THR A 150 5.10 -12.09 5.47
N HIS A 151 4.06 -12.85 5.11
CA HIS A 151 4.04 -14.28 5.37
C HIS A 151 5.11 -15.03 4.54
N TYR A 152 5.25 -14.68 3.27
CA TYR A 152 6.23 -15.29 2.37
C TYR A 152 7.67 -15.02 2.83
N GLU A 153 7.99 -13.78 3.18
CA GLU A 153 9.32 -13.38 3.67
C GLU A 153 9.67 -14.12 4.96
N HIS A 154 8.74 -14.20 5.92
CA HIS A 154 8.94 -14.97 7.13
C HIS A 154 9.24 -16.45 6.83
N ALA A 155 8.49 -17.07 5.91
CA ALA A 155 8.73 -18.45 5.49
C ALA A 155 10.12 -18.63 4.86
N GLN A 156 10.56 -17.71 4.00
CA GLN A 156 11.89 -17.73 3.39
C GLN A 156 13.01 -17.53 4.43
N TYR A 157 12.82 -16.62 5.38
CA TYR A 157 13.77 -16.39 6.47
C TYR A 157 13.99 -17.66 7.30
N VAL A 158 12.91 -18.32 7.72
CA VAL A 158 13.01 -19.59 8.47
C VAL A 158 13.74 -20.65 7.65
N ALA A 159 13.44 -20.79 6.35
CA ALA A 159 14.13 -21.72 5.47
C ALA A 159 15.63 -21.41 5.31
N LEU A 160 15.99 -20.13 5.22
CA LEU A 160 17.38 -19.68 5.18
C LEU A 160 18.12 -20.02 6.47
N LEU A 161 17.53 -19.75 7.64
CA LEU A 161 18.12 -20.10 8.94
C LEU A 161 18.38 -21.61 9.08
N GLN A 162 17.46 -22.44 8.59
CA GLN A 162 17.66 -23.90 8.56
C GLN A 162 18.87 -24.27 7.70
N LYS A 163 19.01 -23.67 6.51
CA LYS A 163 20.18 -23.89 5.64
C LYS A 163 21.48 -23.45 6.30
N ILE A 164 21.50 -22.28 6.94
CA ILE A 164 22.67 -21.76 7.67
C ILE A 164 23.04 -22.72 8.81
N LYS A 165 22.07 -23.16 9.61
CA LYS A 165 22.29 -24.14 10.67
C LYS A 165 22.93 -25.42 10.14
N SER A 166 22.40 -25.97 9.03
CA SER A 166 22.97 -27.16 8.38
C SER A 166 24.35 -26.92 7.78
N PHE A 167 24.65 -25.69 7.35
CA PHE A 167 25.97 -25.31 6.82
C PHE A 167 27.02 -25.25 7.92
N VAL A 168 26.71 -24.61 9.06
CA VAL A 168 27.64 -24.46 10.20
C VAL A 168 27.81 -25.74 11.02
N SER A 169 26.83 -26.64 11.00
CA SER A 169 26.92 -27.93 11.72
C SER A 169 27.80 -28.97 10.98
N LYS A 170 28.42 -28.61 9.87
CA LYS A 170 29.40 -29.43 9.13
C LYS A 170 30.81 -28.89 9.37
#